data_AF-A0A9X9QDX5-F1
#
_entry.id   AF-A0A9X9QDX5-F1
#
_cell.length_a   1.000
_cell.length_b   1.000
_cell.length_c   1.000
_cell.angle_alpha   90.00
_cell.angle_beta   90.00
_cell.angle_gamma   90.00
#
_symmetry.space_group_name_H-M   'P 1'
#
loop_
_entity.id
_entity.type
_entity.pdbx_description
1 polymer ?
#
loop_
_entity_poly.entity_id
_entity_poly.type
_entity_poly.pdbx_seq_one_letter_code
_entity_poly.pdbx_strand_id
1 'polypeptide(L)'
;MRAMKAINMNRVMDSLKRKTTSTSNPVDQGEDTPEAIALHNIILFCESSGPDGVGDEFLYLPNIVDACESSPLAAKEAAHLIRKFLTRDYSNKPHFQFSSIMLIRILVDNPGHTFTRNIDAKFVQTLKILLRTTSDPNVVHILSETLNKFEREKTDDENLELLLEMWKKEQGKLIRRQDIQVNKTASLEITTIQACLLYKNYLPE
;
A
#
# COMPACT_ATOMS: atom_id res chain seq x y z
N MET A 1 -33.95 33.24 33.31
CA MET A 1 -33.16 34.14 32.45
C MET A 1 -32.36 33.30 31.47
N ARG A 2 -32.62 33.46 30.17
CA ARG A 2 -31.82 32.87 29.08
C ARG A 2 -30.70 33.86 28.75
N ALA A 3 -29.45 33.47 28.95
CA ALA A 3 -28.29 34.28 28.57
C ALA A 3 -27.87 33.93 27.15
N MET A 4 -27.67 34.97 26.33
CA MET A 4 -27.43 34.92 24.90
C MET A 4 -25.96 34.65 24.54
N LYS A 5 -25.81 34.14 23.32
CA LYS A 5 -24.58 33.97 22.52
C LYS A 5 -23.81 35.29 22.40
N ALA A 6 -22.48 35.23 22.55
CA ALA A 6 -21.58 36.27 22.04
C ALA A 6 -20.42 35.59 21.29
N ILE A 7 -20.41 35.81 19.97
CA ILE A 7 -19.28 35.55 19.08
C ILE A 7 -18.38 36.79 19.17
N ASN A 8 -17.08 36.61 19.36
CA ASN A 8 -16.10 37.68 19.15
C ASN A 8 -14.95 37.16 18.29
N MET A 9 -14.86 37.69 17.07
CA MET A 9 -13.74 37.54 16.16
C MET A 9 -13.11 38.92 15.94
N ASN A 10 -11.77 38.91 15.88
CA ASN A 10 -10.86 39.87 15.24
C ASN A 10 -10.16 40.92 16.13
N ARG A 11 -8.85 40.71 16.25
CA ARG A 11 -7.71 41.64 15.99
C ARG A 11 -6.43 40.79 16.16
N VAL A 12 -5.81 40.25 15.11
CA VAL A 12 -4.91 40.87 14.11
C VAL A 12 -3.79 41.72 14.73
N MET A 13 -2.55 41.27 14.48
CA MET A 13 -1.25 41.95 14.47
C MET A 13 -0.24 41.50 15.53
N ASP A 14 0.65 40.59 15.13
CA ASP A 14 2.11 40.64 15.31
C ASP A 14 2.70 39.36 14.69
N SER A 15 3.79 39.30 13.94
CA SER A 15 4.70 40.31 13.44
C SER A 15 5.50 39.67 12.30
N LEU A 16 5.69 40.41 11.21
CA LEU A 16 6.45 40.03 10.03
C LEU A 16 7.94 39.83 10.38
N LYS A 17 8.48 38.63 10.15
CA LYS A 17 9.91 38.46 9.82
C LYS A 17 10.04 37.99 8.37
N ARG A 18 10.27 39.00 7.53
CA ARG A 18 10.75 38.94 6.16
C ARG A 18 12.13 38.24 6.14
N LYS A 19 12.27 37.13 5.41
CA LYS A 19 13.56 36.70 4.86
C LYS A 19 13.37 36.15 3.43
N THR A 20 13.74 37.03 2.51
CA THR A 20 14.28 36.84 1.16
C THR A 20 14.39 35.42 0.60
N THR A 21 13.75 35.28 -0.56
CA THR A 21 13.97 34.37 -1.69
C THR A 21 15.35 33.69 -1.78
N SER A 22 15.33 32.37 -1.58
CA SER A 22 16.14 31.39 -2.31
C SER A 22 15.40 30.06 -2.22
N THR A 23 15.05 29.51 -3.38
CA THR A 23 14.34 28.23 -3.55
C THR A 23 15.14 27.08 -2.94
N SER A 24 14.78 26.70 -1.72
CA SER A 24 15.09 25.40 -1.12
C SER A 24 13.99 25.13 -0.09
N ASN A 25 13.14 24.14 -0.36
CA ASN A 25 12.01 23.77 0.50
C ASN A 25 12.48 23.52 1.95
N PRO A 26 11.83 24.11 2.97
CA PRO A 26 12.16 23.83 4.36
C PRO A 26 11.47 22.52 4.74
N VAL A 27 12.24 21.42 4.85
CA VAL A 27 11.80 20.29 5.65
C VAL A 27 11.90 20.74 7.10
N ASP A 28 10.76 20.87 7.76
CA ASP A 28 10.64 21.10 9.19
C ASP A 28 11.34 19.93 9.91
N GLN A 29 12.56 20.16 10.39
CA GLN A 29 13.43 19.19 11.06
C GLN A 29 12.91 18.91 12.47
N GLY A 30 11.75 18.25 12.54
CA GLY A 30 11.04 17.98 13.79
C GLY A 30 11.50 16.73 14.53
N GLU A 31 12.17 15.77 13.88
CA GLU A 31 12.63 14.54 14.54
C GLU A 31 13.90 14.00 13.86
N ASP A 32 15.08 14.33 14.40
CA ASP A 32 16.42 13.97 13.88
C ASP A 32 16.76 12.46 13.96
N THR A 33 15.78 11.58 14.16
CA THR A 33 16.02 10.14 14.28
C THR A 33 15.72 9.43 12.95
N PRO A 34 16.53 8.43 12.55
CA PRO A 34 16.22 7.60 11.37
C PRO A 34 14.82 6.98 11.42
N GLU A 35 14.34 6.60 12.61
CA GLU A 35 13.01 6.02 12.81
C GLU A 35 11.92 7.00 12.39
N ALA A 36 11.99 8.23 12.89
CA ALA A 36 11.03 9.28 12.55
C ALA A 36 11.08 9.62 11.05
N ILE A 37 12.28 9.74 10.49
CA ILE A 37 12.48 9.99 9.06
C ILE A 37 11.83 8.89 8.22
N ALA A 38 12.07 7.61 8.55
CA ALA A 38 11.48 6.49 7.85
C ALA A 38 9.95 6.51 7.93
N LEU A 39 9.38 6.66 9.13
CA LEU A 39 7.93 6.65 9.34
C LEU A 39 7.26 7.82 8.61
N HIS A 40 7.81 9.02 8.72
CA HIS A 40 7.28 10.21 8.06
C HIS A 40 7.29 10.07 6.54
N ASN A 41 8.42 9.67 5.95
CA ASN A 41 8.55 9.53 4.50
C ASN A 41 7.70 8.37 3.95
N ILE A 42 7.51 7.27 4.69
CA ILE A 42 6.60 6.17 4.29
C ILE A 42 5.14 6.64 4.21
N ILE A 43 4.71 7.47 5.16
CA ILE A 43 3.35 8.06 5.14
C ILE A 43 3.20 8.93 3.90
N LEU A 44 4.12 9.87 3.67
CA LEU A 44 4.09 10.75 2.52
C LEU A 44 4.13 9.99 1.19
N PHE A 45 4.97 8.97 1.08
CA PHE A 45 5.03 8.08 -0.09
C PHE A 45 3.67 7.44 -0.40
N CYS A 46 2.97 6.94 0.62
CA CYS A 46 1.67 6.30 0.42
C CYS A 46 0.55 7.29 0.15
N GLU A 47 0.62 8.51 0.69
CA GLU A 47 -0.33 9.59 0.44
C GLU A 47 -0.18 10.19 -0.96
N SER A 48 1.05 10.31 -1.46
CA SER A 48 1.34 10.90 -2.77
C SER A 48 1.02 9.98 -3.95
N SER A 49 0.75 8.69 -3.73
CA SER A 49 0.32 7.75 -4.78
C SER A 49 -1.20 7.70 -5.02
N GLY A 50 -1.97 8.65 -4.45
CA GLY A 50 -3.42 8.72 -4.61
C GLY A 50 -3.89 9.22 -5.99
N PRO A 51 -5.21 9.25 -6.26
CA PRO A 51 -5.78 9.69 -7.55
C PRO A 51 -5.42 11.12 -7.95
N ASP A 52 -5.17 11.97 -6.95
CA ASP A 52 -4.77 13.37 -7.09
C ASP A 52 -3.24 13.56 -6.96
N GLY A 53 -2.52 12.46 -6.72
CA GLY A 53 -1.09 12.40 -6.43
C GLY A 53 -0.26 12.37 -7.70
N VAL A 54 0.36 13.50 -8.03
CA VAL A 54 1.22 13.64 -9.20
C VAL A 54 2.63 13.20 -8.83
N GLY A 55 2.99 11.94 -9.07
CA GLY A 55 4.37 11.45 -9.36
C GLY A 55 5.53 11.77 -8.41
N ASP A 56 5.29 12.44 -7.29
CA ASP A 56 6.30 12.91 -6.35
C ASP A 56 6.70 11.83 -5.33
N GLU A 57 6.10 10.64 -5.37
CA GLU A 57 6.42 9.54 -4.44
C GLU A 57 7.92 9.17 -4.47
N PHE A 58 8.57 9.31 -5.64
CA PHE A 58 9.99 9.03 -5.79
C PHE A 58 10.89 9.96 -4.96
N LEU A 59 10.40 11.14 -4.58
CA LEU A 59 11.13 12.08 -3.72
C LEU A 59 11.41 11.50 -2.34
N TYR A 60 10.52 10.66 -1.82
CA TYR A 60 10.61 10.14 -0.46
C TYR A 60 11.47 8.88 -0.35
N LEU A 61 11.66 8.15 -1.47
CA LEU A 61 12.35 6.86 -1.47
C LEU A 61 13.79 6.91 -0.92
N PRO A 62 14.67 7.86 -1.34
CA PRO A 62 16.04 7.91 -0.82
C PRO A 62 16.07 8.01 0.71
N ASN A 63 15.25 8.89 1.29
CA ASN A 63 15.19 9.07 2.74
C ASN A 63 14.70 7.83 3.47
N ILE A 64 13.75 7.08 2.90
CA ILE A 64 13.25 5.83 3.50
C ILE A 64 14.36 4.78 3.51
N VAL A 65 15.07 4.60 2.39
CA VAL A 65 16.14 3.62 2.25
C VAL A 65 17.31 3.99 3.18
N ASP A 66 17.78 5.23 3.12
CA ASP A 66 18.89 5.73 3.95
C ASP A 66 18.59 5.57 5.45
N ALA A 67 17.36 5.87 5.87
CA ALA A 67 16.94 5.69 7.26
C ALA A 67 16.90 4.21 7.67
N CYS A 68 16.34 3.33 6.84
CA CYS A 68 16.26 1.89 7.13
C CYS A 68 17.65 1.21 7.06
N GLU A 69 18.56 1.70 6.23
CA GLU A 69 19.94 1.23 6.15
C GLU A 69 20.76 1.68 7.36
N SER A 70 20.61 2.94 7.77
CA SER A 70 21.36 3.52 8.89
C SER A 70 20.89 3.05 10.28
N SER A 71 19.62 2.62 10.43
CA SER A 71 19.11 2.10 11.70
C SER A 71 18.34 0.78 11.57
N PRO A 72 18.84 -0.29 12.24
CA PRO A 72 18.09 -1.48 12.58
C PRO A 72 16.65 -1.27 13.09
N LEU A 73 16.46 -0.25 13.92
CA LEU A 73 15.18 0.04 14.56
C LEU A 73 14.25 0.78 13.59
N ALA A 74 14.78 1.68 12.75
CA ALA A 74 14.01 2.32 11.68
C ALA A 74 13.44 1.28 10.70
N ALA A 75 14.24 0.29 10.28
CA ALA A 75 13.75 -0.80 9.43
C ALA A 75 12.63 -1.63 10.09
N LYS A 76 12.71 -1.83 11.41
CA LYS A 76 11.67 -2.53 12.18
C LYS A 76 10.37 -1.73 12.26
N GLU A 77 10.46 -0.44 12.56
CA GLU A 77 9.31 0.47 12.62
C GLU A 77 8.67 0.65 11.22
N ALA A 78 9.49 0.75 10.18
CA ALA A 78 9.04 0.76 8.78
C ALA A 78 8.25 -0.51 8.43
N ALA A 79 8.78 -1.70 8.76
CA ALA A 79 8.07 -2.96 8.55
C ALA A 79 6.74 -3.01 9.33
N HIS A 80 6.72 -2.48 10.55
CA HIS A 80 5.49 -2.41 11.34
C HIS A 80 4.42 -1.52 10.68
N LEU A 81 4.80 -0.33 10.23
CA LEU A 81 3.90 0.62 9.59
C LEU A 81 3.38 0.10 8.24
N ILE A 82 4.26 -0.43 7.40
CA ILE A 82 3.90 -1.07 6.12
C ILE A 82 2.89 -2.19 6.37
N ARG A 83 3.13 -3.05 7.36
CA ARG A 83 2.18 -4.13 7.73
C ARG A 83 0.82 -3.57 8.14
N LYS A 84 0.76 -2.45 8.85
CA LYS A 84 -0.49 -1.78 9.24
C LYS A 84 -1.28 -1.34 8.00
N PHE A 85 -0.63 -0.74 7.02
CA PHE A 85 -1.27 -0.28 5.77
C PHE A 85 -1.80 -1.42 4.89
N LEU A 86 -1.30 -2.64 5.07
CA LEU A 86 -1.77 -3.83 4.36
C LEU A 86 -3.01 -4.50 5.01
N THR A 87 -3.45 -4.01 6.16
CA THR A 87 -4.61 -4.59 6.87
C THR A 87 -5.94 -4.18 6.24
N ARG A 88 -7.03 -4.84 6.68
CA ARG A 88 -8.40 -4.53 6.23
C ARG A 88 -8.83 -3.11 6.57
N ASP A 89 -8.24 -2.48 7.58
CA ASP A 89 -8.57 -1.09 7.95
C ASP A 89 -8.20 -0.09 6.84
N TYR A 90 -7.37 -0.51 5.89
CA TYR A 90 -6.98 0.25 4.69
C TYR A 90 -7.64 -0.29 3.41
N SER A 91 -8.64 -1.18 3.49
CA SER A 91 -9.29 -1.73 2.29
C SER A 91 -10.07 -0.70 1.46
N ASN A 92 -10.45 0.42 2.08
CA ASN A 92 -11.04 1.58 1.40
C ASN A 92 -9.99 2.54 0.81
N LYS A 93 -8.70 2.24 0.99
CA LYS A 93 -7.54 3.00 0.48
C LYS A 93 -6.59 2.07 -0.28
N PRO A 94 -7.01 1.48 -1.40
CA PRO A 94 -6.19 0.52 -2.14
C PRO A 94 -4.83 1.08 -2.60
N HIS A 95 -4.72 2.40 -2.84
CA HIS A 95 -3.45 3.06 -3.14
C HIS A 95 -2.43 2.91 -2.00
N PHE A 96 -2.83 3.01 -0.72
CA PHE A 96 -1.92 2.75 0.40
C PHE A 96 -1.39 1.31 0.38
N GLN A 97 -2.25 0.34 0.08
CA GLN A 97 -1.87 -1.07 -0.01
C GLN A 97 -0.91 -1.32 -1.17
N PHE A 98 -1.20 -0.76 -2.34
CA PHE A 98 -0.34 -0.82 -3.52
C PHE A 98 1.05 -0.22 -3.23
N SER A 99 1.10 1.01 -2.71
CA SER A 99 2.36 1.69 -2.38
C SER A 99 3.15 0.96 -1.29
N SER A 100 2.46 0.37 -0.31
CA SER A 100 3.10 -0.47 0.71
C SER A 100 3.76 -1.72 0.12
N ILE A 101 3.14 -2.35 -0.90
CA ILE A 101 3.74 -3.49 -1.61
C ILE A 101 4.96 -3.06 -2.42
N MET A 102 4.91 -1.87 -3.06
CA MET A 102 6.06 -1.28 -3.73
C MET A 102 7.22 -1.02 -2.77
N LEU A 103 6.93 -0.49 -1.57
CA LEU A 103 7.95 -0.31 -0.53
C LEU A 103 8.56 -1.64 -0.08
N ILE A 104 7.77 -2.71 0.07
CA ILE A 104 8.32 -4.05 0.35
C ILE A 104 9.30 -4.47 -0.74
N ARG A 105 8.93 -4.33 -2.01
CA ARG A 105 9.78 -4.69 -3.15
C ARG A 105 11.11 -3.93 -3.11
N ILE A 106 11.07 -2.63 -2.84
CA ILE A 106 12.25 -1.78 -2.76
C ILE A 106 13.10 -2.15 -1.54
N LEU A 107 12.50 -2.29 -0.36
CA LEU A 107 13.22 -2.51 0.90
C LEU A 107 13.85 -3.90 1.02
N VAL A 108 13.28 -4.91 0.35
CA VAL A 108 13.88 -6.24 0.18
C VAL A 108 15.13 -6.21 -0.73
N ASP A 109 15.22 -5.23 -1.63
CA ASP A 109 16.43 -5.01 -2.43
C ASP A 109 17.41 -4.10 -1.68
N ASN A 110 16.94 -3.03 -1.05
CA ASN A 110 17.74 -2.06 -0.29
C ASN A 110 16.92 -1.50 0.88
N PRO A 111 17.26 -1.80 2.14
CA PRO A 111 18.55 -2.29 2.61
C PRO A 111 18.70 -3.82 2.64
N GLY A 112 17.76 -4.58 2.09
CA GLY A 112 17.84 -6.05 2.08
C GLY A 112 17.69 -6.65 3.47
N HIS A 113 18.68 -7.41 3.95
CA HIS A 113 18.61 -8.18 5.20
C HIS A 113 18.22 -7.34 6.44
N THR A 114 18.60 -6.06 6.48
CA THR A 114 18.20 -5.15 7.57
C THR A 114 16.68 -5.00 7.67
N PHE A 115 15.99 -5.00 6.52
CA PHE A 115 14.54 -5.00 6.43
C PHE A 115 13.96 -6.41 6.50
N THR A 116 14.46 -7.38 5.72
CA THR A 116 13.80 -8.69 5.55
C THR A 116 13.71 -9.50 6.84
N ARG A 117 14.66 -9.35 7.77
CA ARG A 117 14.58 -9.94 9.12
C ARG A 117 13.37 -9.51 9.96
N ASN A 118 12.67 -8.44 9.56
CA ASN A 118 11.45 -7.96 10.21
C ASN A 118 10.16 -8.52 9.56
N ILE A 119 10.27 -9.34 8.50
CA ILE A 119 9.13 -10.03 7.88
C ILE A 119 8.80 -11.28 8.70
N ASP A 120 8.23 -11.03 9.88
CA ASP A 120 7.83 -12.05 10.84
C ASP A 120 6.55 -12.81 10.40
N ALA A 121 6.19 -13.85 11.16
CA ALA A 121 4.98 -14.64 10.90
C ALA A 121 3.70 -13.79 10.86
N LYS A 122 3.64 -12.69 11.63
CA LYS A 122 2.49 -11.77 11.60
C LYS A 122 2.44 -10.99 10.29
N PHE A 123 3.58 -10.55 9.76
CA PHE A 123 3.71 -9.91 8.46
C PHE A 123 3.23 -10.83 7.35
N VAL A 124 3.74 -12.07 7.33
CA VAL A 124 3.33 -13.09 6.34
C VAL A 124 1.84 -13.36 6.42
N GLN A 125 1.28 -13.46 7.64
CA GLN A 125 -0.15 -13.68 7.83
C GLN A 125 -0.98 -12.49 7.32
N THR A 126 -0.53 -11.24 7.49
CA THR A 126 -1.19 -10.06 6.93
C THR A 126 -1.23 -10.10 5.40
N LEU A 127 -0.10 -10.38 4.74
CA LEU A 127 -0.03 -10.49 3.27
C LEU A 127 -0.94 -11.61 2.74
N LYS A 128 -0.96 -12.76 3.44
CA LYS A 128 -1.86 -13.87 3.11
C LYS A 128 -3.33 -13.49 3.21
N ILE A 129 -3.72 -12.74 4.24
CA ILE A 129 -5.10 -12.23 4.37
C ILE A 129 -5.38 -11.28 3.22
N LEU A 130 -4.50 -10.33 2.95
CA LEU A 130 -4.65 -9.36 1.86
C LEU A 130 -4.88 -10.04 0.51
N LEU A 131 -4.03 -11.02 0.13
CA LEU A 131 -4.18 -11.84 -1.08
C LEU A 131 -5.55 -12.52 -1.22
N ARG A 132 -6.22 -12.80 -0.10
CA ARG A 132 -7.49 -13.53 -0.07
C ARG A 132 -8.70 -12.63 -0.01
N THR A 133 -8.57 -11.43 0.55
CA THR A 133 -9.71 -10.59 0.90
C THR A 133 -9.77 -9.29 0.13
N THR A 134 -8.68 -8.83 -0.48
CA THR A 134 -8.74 -7.60 -1.27
C THR A 134 -9.65 -7.77 -2.49
N SER A 135 -10.46 -6.76 -2.75
CA SER A 135 -11.30 -6.67 -3.94
C SER A 135 -10.63 -5.90 -5.08
N ASP A 136 -9.48 -5.26 -4.81
CA ASP A 136 -8.76 -4.44 -5.79
C ASP A 136 -7.83 -5.30 -6.66
N PRO A 137 -8.08 -5.42 -7.98
CA PRO A 137 -7.26 -6.24 -8.86
C PRO A 137 -5.80 -5.79 -8.97
N ASN A 138 -5.53 -4.48 -8.88
CA ASN A 138 -4.17 -3.95 -8.97
C ASN A 138 -3.35 -4.37 -7.75
N VAL A 139 -3.96 -4.35 -6.56
CA VAL A 139 -3.34 -4.83 -5.31
C VAL A 139 -3.04 -6.34 -5.41
N VAL A 140 -3.96 -7.16 -5.92
CA VAL A 140 -3.70 -8.60 -6.14
C VAL A 140 -2.57 -8.81 -7.14
N HIS A 141 -2.59 -8.06 -8.24
CA HIS A 141 -1.62 -8.19 -9.31
C HIS A 141 -0.20 -7.84 -8.83
N ILE A 142 0.00 -6.65 -8.25
CA ILE A 142 1.32 -6.21 -7.79
C ILE A 142 1.86 -7.10 -6.66
N LEU A 143 0.99 -7.58 -5.76
CA LEU A 143 1.41 -8.52 -4.72
C LEU A 143 1.86 -9.85 -5.31
N SER A 144 1.09 -10.39 -6.26
CA SER A 144 1.44 -11.65 -6.94
C SER A 144 2.73 -11.52 -7.75
N GLU A 145 2.91 -10.41 -8.46
CA GLU A 145 4.15 -10.12 -9.20
C GLU A 145 5.35 -10.03 -8.25
N THR A 146 5.20 -9.31 -7.14
CA THR A 146 6.25 -9.13 -6.13
C THR A 146 6.67 -10.47 -5.52
N LEU A 147 5.70 -11.31 -5.13
CA LEU A 147 5.99 -12.62 -4.55
C LEU A 147 6.61 -13.59 -5.58
N ASN A 148 6.17 -13.54 -6.84
CA ASN A 148 6.80 -14.29 -7.93
C ASN A 148 8.25 -13.81 -8.17
N LYS A 149 8.54 -12.52 -8.05
CA LYS A 149 9.91 -11.98 -8.13
C LYS A 149 10.77 -12.56 -7.01
N PHE A 150 10.29 -12.49 -5.76
CA PHE A 150 11.04 -13.03 -4.62
C PHE A 150 11.28 -14.53 -4.73
N GLU A 151 10.30 -15.31 -5.21
CA GLU A 151 10.48 -16.75 -5.44
C GLU A 151 11.54 -17.07 -6.49
N ARG A 152 11.75 -16.19 -7.49
CA ARG A 152 12.80 -16.38 -8.49
C ARG A 152 14.17 -15.89 -8.04
N GLU A 153 14.21 -14.80 -7.30
CA GLU A 153 15.43 -14.00 -7.12
C GLU A 153 15.94 -13.93 -5.68
N LYS A 154 15.16 -14.37 -4.69
CA LYS A 154 15.45 -14.18 -3.25
C LYS A 154 15.30 -15.48 -2.44
N THR A 155 15.57 -16.63 -3.06
CA THR A 155 15.47 -17.93 -2.38
C THR A 155 16.62 -18.20 -1.42
N ASP A 156 17.70 -17.43 -1.52
CA ASP A 156 18.88 -17.42 -0.67
C ASP A 156 18.73 -16.53 0.58
N ASP A 157 17.73 -15.63 0.63
CA ASP A 157 17.43 -14.87 1.85
C ASP A 157 16.54 -15.71 2.79
N GLU A 158 17.19 -16.31 3.81
CA GLU A 158 16.53 -17.13 4.83
C GLU A 158 15.38 -16.39 5.56
N ASN A 159 15.44 -15.06 5.66
CA ASN A 159 14.38 -14.28 6.32
C ASN A 159 13.07 -14.29 5.53
N LEU A 160 13.11 -14.61 4.23
CA LEU A 160 11.94 -14.69 3.37
C LEU A 160 11.34 -16.09 3.29
N GLU A 161 11.93 -17.10 3.94
CA GLU A 161 11.50 -18.50 3.84
C GLU A 161 10.00 -18.67 4.14
N LEU A 162 9.53 -18.10 5.26
CA LEU A 162 8.12 -18.16 5.66
C LEU A 162 7.19 -17.49 4.64
N LEU A 163 7.65 -16.40 4.02
CA LEU A 163 6.88 -15.67 3.01
C LEU A 163 6.76 -16.49 1.72
N LEU A 164 7.87 -17.09 1.27
CA LEU A 164 7.92 -17.91 0.07
C LEU A 164 7.13 -19.21 0.25
N GLU A 165 7.21 -19.85 1.42
CA GLU A 165 6.40 -21.03 1.73
C GLU A 165 4.90 -20.71 1.71
N MET A 166 4.51 -19.55 2.24
CA MET A 166 3.13 -19.06 2.16
C MET A 166 2.71 -18.83 0.72
N TRP A 167 3.55 -18.17 -0.09
CA TRP A 167 3.26 -17.87 -1.48
C TRP A 167 3.00 -19.13 -2.32
N LYS A 168 3.89 -20.13 -2.22
CA LYS A 168 3.73 -21.44 -2.88
C LYS A 168 2.39 -22.10 -2.60
N LYS A 169 1.90 -22.01 -1.36
CA LYS A 169 0.60 -22.56 -0.94
C LYS A 169 -0.59 -21.78 -1.49
N GLU A 170 -0.44 -20.48 -1.76
CA GLU A 170 -1.52 -19.60 -2.23
C GLU A 170 -1.61 -19.52 -3.77
N GLN A 171 -0.51 -19.68 -4.51
CA GLN A 171 -0.49 -19.70 -5.98
C GLN A 171 -1.55 -20.64 -6.56
N GLY A 172 -1.56 -21.91 -6.11
CA GLY A 172 -2.53 -22.90 -6.57
C GLY A 172 -3.98 -22.60 -6.19
N LYS A 173 -4.24 -21.69 -5.24
CA LYS A 173 -5.59 -21.24 -4.88
C LYS A 173 -6.02 -20.05 -5.72
N LEU A 174 -5.09 -19.17 -6.08
CA LEU A 174 -5.36 -18.01 -6.94
C LEU A 174 -5.73 -18.46 -8.35
N ILE A 175 -4.98 -19.41 -8.93
CA ILE A 175 -5.30 -19.99 -10.25
C ILE A 175 -6.73 -20.55 -10.24
N ARG A 176 -7.04 -21.41 -9.26
CA ARG A 176 -8.39 -21.97 -9.11
C ARG A 176 -9.49 -20.92 -8.94
N ARG A 177 -9.21 -19.83 -8.21
CA ARG A 177 -10.17 -18.72 -8.09
C ARG A 177 -10.38 -18.01 -9.41
N GLN A 178 -9.33 -17.73 -10.16
CA GLN A 178 -9.43 -17.11 -11.48
C GLN A 178 -10.25 -18.00 -12.43
N ASP A 179 -9.98 -19.30 -12.46
CA ASP A 179 -10.76 -20.27 -13.27
C ASP A 179 -12.25 -20.25 -12.91
N ILE A 180 -12.57 -20.24 -11.60
CA ILE A 180 -13.96 -20.15 -11.12
C ILE A 180 -14.62 -18.83 -11.57
N GLN A 181 -13.90 -17.70 -11.49
CA GLN A 181 -14.44 -16.41 -11.92
C GLN A 181 -14.70 -16.37 -13.43
N VAL A 182 -13.76 -16.85 -14.26
CA VAL A 182 -13.94 -16.93 -15.72
C VAL A 182 -15.16 -17.80 -16.06
N ASN A 183 -15.28 -18.98 -15.44
CA ASN A 183 -16.41 -19.88 -15.65
C ASN A 183 -17.75 -19.25 -15.24
N LYS A 184 -17.76 -18.49 -14.13
CA LYS A 184 -18.96 -17.79 -13.66
C LYS A 184 -19.38 -16.68 -14.62
N THR A 185 -18.44 -15.88 -15.12
CA THR A 185 -18.71 -14.82 -16.10
C THR A 185 -19.25 -15.40 -17.40
N ALA A 186 -18.61 -16.46 -17.93
CA ALA A 186 -19.09 -17.15 -19.12
C ALA A 186 -20.52 -17.71 -18.93
N SER A 187 -20.83 -18.27 -17.75
CA SER A 187 -22.18 -18.76 -17.44
C SER A 187 -23.23 -17.64 -17.41
N LEU A 188 -22.88 -16.45 -16.91
CA LEU A 188 -23.78 -15.29 -16.88
C LEU A 188 -24.03 -14.75 -18.30
N GLU A 189 -23.01 -14.71 -19.15
CA GLU A 189 -23.15 -14.32 -20.56
C GLU A 189 -24.09 -15.27 -21.32
N ILE A 190 -23.90 -16.58 -21.17
CA ILE A 190 -24.78 -17.59 -21.78
C ILE A 190 -26.23 -17.42 -21.33
N THR A 191 -26.45 -17.24 -20.02
CA THR A 191 -27.80 -17.04 -19.46
C THR A 191 -28.44 -15.77 -20.01
N THR A 192 -27.68 -14.68 -20.13
CA THR A 192 -28.14 -13.42 -20.69
C THR A 192 -28.53 -13.58 -22.16
N ILE A 193 -27.71 -14.27 -22.96
CA ILE A 193 -28.00 -14.56 -24.36
C ILE A 193 -29.28 -15.39 -24.50
N GLN A 194 -29.45 -16.43 -23.68
CA GLN A 194 -30.65 -17.27 -23.68
C GLN A 194 -31.91 -16.45 -23.32
N ALA A 195 -31.83 -15.58 -22.32
CA ALA A 195 -32.94 -14.68 -21.97
C ALA A 195 -33.30 -13.72 -23.11
N CYS A 196 -32.31 -13.14 -23.80
CA CYS A 196 -32.53 -12.28 -24.95
C CYS A 196 -33.16 -13.02 -26.14
N LEU A 197 -32.77 -14.27 -26.40
CA LEU A 197 -33.36 -15.10 -27.45
C LEU A 197 -34.81 -15.47 -27.13
N LEU A 198 -35.10 -15.82 -25.87
CA LEU A 198 -36.46 -16.06 -25.41
C LEU A 198 -37.32 -14.81 -25.56
N TYR A 199 -36.83 -13.64 -25.14
CA TYR A 199 -37.57 -12.39 -25.25
C TYR A 199 -37.88 -12.00 -26.71
N LYS A 200 -36.93 -12.23 -27.64
CA LYS A 200 -37.17 -12.03 -29.08
C LYS A 200 -38.31 -12.87 -29.63
N ASN A 201 -38.50 -14.09 -29.13
CA ASN A 201 -39.58 -14.97 -29.56
C ASN A 201 -40.97 -14.58 -28.98
N TYR A 202 -41.02 -13.64 -28.04
CA TYR A 202 -42.25 -13.17 -27.38
C TYR A 202 -42.67 -11.75 -27.79
N LEU A 203 -41.90 -11.07 -28.64
CA LEU A 203 -42.30 -9.79 -29.20
C LEU A 203 -43.26 -10.01 -30.38
N PRO A 204 -44.47 -9.42 -30.39
CA PRO A 204 -45.33 -9.43 -31.55
C PRO A 204 -44.69 -8.61 -32.69
N GLU A 205 -44.82 -9.10 -33.93
CA GLU A 205 -44.36 -8.41 -35.15
C GLU A 205 -44.98 -7.02 -35.33
#